data_AF-A0A848Y8V9-F1
#
_entry.id   AF-A0A848Y8V9-F1
#
_cell.length_a   1.000
_cell.length_b   1.000
_cell.length_c   1.000
_cell.angle_alpha   90.00
_cell.angle_beta   90.00
_cell.angle_gamma   90.00
#
_symmetry.space_group_name_H-M   'P 1'
#
loop_
_entity.id
_entity.type
_entity.pdbx_description
1 polymer ?
#
loop_
_entity_poly.entity_id
_entity_poly.type
_entity_poly.pdbx_seq_one_letter_code
_entity_poly.pdbx_strand_id
1 'polypeptide(L)'
;GQGSLMMGCANMVSHWFTLNRGLAMSLMALGFGASMAVHPPLSQYLVNEIGWRNAWFAMGLITWITMVPPLLLLVFDKPEDVGLRPDGEAPAKATDEAEGPAEISGLTLSEALRTPTFYILALVWFAIAMLVTTLHFYQVKVVTDQGLSKEAAASLFTISALTMVGMMPLVGRMFDKLRTRYVVTLALVVTALNLAGITFVTSYATGIAYALMFGLNNALSMTMFGYIWPRYFGRKHLGSIQGTGQMVGVFGASLGPLPVGLAYDLVGNATVTLQALAIFPAAAAILTLLFLRAPANLTESAHLE
;
A
#
# COMPACT_ATOMS: atom_id res chain seq x y z
N GLY A 1 8.49 14.64 7.18
CA GLY A 1 8.14 14.56 5.74
C GLY A 1 7.19 13.40 5.48
N GLN A 2 6.67 13.25 4.26
CA GLN A 2 5.65 12.24 3.91
C GLN A 2 6.06 10.81 4.27
N GLY A 3 7.31 10.41 3.99
CA GLY A 3 7.83 9.10 4.38
C GLY A 3 7.83 8.85 5.89
N SER A 4 8.29 9.83 6.68
CA SER A 4 8.33 9.71 8.16
C SER A 4 6.94 9.58 8.78
N LEU A 5 5.96 10.37 8.29
CA LEU A 5 4.58 10.32 8.80
C LEU A 5 3.91 8.99 8.43
N MET A 6 4.09 8.53 7.19
CA MET A 6 3.49 7.26 6.74
C MET A 6 4.08 6.05 7.50
N MET A 7 5.40 6.03 7.70
CA MET A 7 6.06 4.99 8.49
C MET A 7 5.67 5.08 9.97
N GLY A 8 5.58 6.29 10.54
CA GLY A 8 5.18 6.50 11.93
C GLY A 8 3.77 5.97 12.21
N CYS A 9 2.78 6.36 11.40
CA CYS A 9 1.41 5.88 11.53
C CYS A 9 1.32 4.35 11.38
N ALA A 10 1.98 3.79 10.37
CA ALA A 10 1.95 2.35 10.12
C ALA A 10 2.61 1.53 11.25
N ASN A 11 3.75 2.03 11.77
CA ASN A 11 4.46 1.38 12.86
C ASN A 11 3.63 1.41 14.15
N MET A 12 3.04 2.56 14.47
CA MET A 12 2.18 2.72 15.65
C MET A 12 1.00 1.75 15.61
N VAL A 13 0.25 1.69 14.50
CA VAL A 13 -0.86 0.72 14.36
C VAL A 13 -0.36 -0.72 14.48
N SER A 14 0.84 -1.03 13.97
CA SER A 14 1.45 -2.36 14.11
C SER A 14 1.88 -2.70 15.55
N HIS A 15 2.10 -1.70 16.41
CA HIS A 15 2.37 -1.91 17.83
C HIS A 15 1.10 -2.32 18.59
N TRP A 16 -0.03 -1.72 18.25
CA TRP A 16 -1.33 -1.96 18.89
C TRP A 16 -2.02 -3.25 18.44
N PHE A 17 -1.86 -3.63 17.16
CA PHE A 17 -2.59 -4.74 16.56
C PHE A 17 -1.64 -5.85 16.05
N THR A 18 -1.80 -7.05 16.61
CA THR A 18 -1.19 -8.32 16.21
C THR A 18 -2.19 -9.25 15.51
N LEU A 19 -3.35 -9.54 16.11
CA LEU A 19 -4.35 -10.47 15.57
C LEU A 19 -5.16 -9.87 14.41
N ASN A 20 -5.65 -8.64 14.55
CA ASN A 20 -6.42 -7.95 13.52
C ASN A 20 -5.59 -6.89 12.78
N ARG A 21 -4.28 -7.13 12.63
CA ARG A 21 -3.34 -6.16 12.07
C ARG A 21 -3.74 -5.73 10.65
N GLY A 22 -4.10 -6.66 9.78
CA GLY A 22 -4.50 -6.39 8.41
C GLY A 22 -5.73 -5.48 8.36
N LEU A 23 -6.75 -5.74 9.17
CA LEU A 23 -7.92 -4.86 9.30
C LEU A 23 -7.55 -3.47 9.86
N ALA A 24 -6.73 -3.40 10.92
CA ALA A 24 -6.33 -2.12 11.50
C ALA A 24 -5.52 -1.27 10.49
N MET A 25 -4.59 -1.90 9.78
CA MET A 25 -3.80 -1.26 8.73
C MET A 25 -4.67 -0.82 7.54
N SER A 26 -5.67 -1.60 7.16
CA SER A 26 -6.56 -1.22 6.06
C SER A 26 -7.51 -0.09 6.45
N LEU A 27 -7.99 -0.05 7.70
CA LEU A 27 -8.75 1.08 8.24
C LEU A 27 -7.90 2.36 8.29
N MET A 28 -6.65 2.27 8.73
CA MET A 28 -5.70 3.39 8.67
C MET A 28 -5.52 3.89 7.23
N ALA A 29 -5.40 2.96 6.27
CA ALA A 29 -5.22 3.30 4.86
C ALA A 29 -6.44 3.99 4.23
N LEU A 30 -7.65 3.88 4.81
CA LEU A 30 -8.83 4.63 4.36
C LEU A 30 -8.60 6.15 4.42
N GLY A 31 -7.79 6.64 5.37
CA GLY A 31 -7.41 8.05 5.47
C GLY A 31 -6.71 8.56 4.21
N PHE A 32 -5.91 7.71 3.55
CA PHE A 32 -5.27 8.05 2.27
C PHE A 32 -6.32 8.21 1.16
N GLY A 33 -7.28 7.28 1.07
CA GLY A 33 -8.39 7.36 0.11
C GLY A 33 -9.25 8.61 0.33
N ALA A 34 -9.60 8.91 1.58
CA ALA A 34 -10.34 10.12 1.93
C ALA A 34 -9.55 11.39 1.56
N SER A 35 -8.23 11.40 1.80
CA SER A 35 -7.36 12.51 1.41
C SER A 35 -7.37 12.75 -0.09
N MET A 36 -7.22 11.70 -0.91
CA MET A 36 -7.29 11.82 -2.39
C MET A 36 -8.64 12.34 -2.89
N ALA A 37 -9.74 12.05 -2.19
CA ALA A 37 -11.07 12.55 -2.56
C ALA A 37 -11.28 14.02 -2.18
N VAL A 38 -10.76 14.45 -1.02
CA VAL A 38 -11.03 15.79 -0.46
C VAL A 38 -10.01 16.83 -0.88
N HIS A 39 -8.71 16.49 -0.92
CA HIS A 39 -7.63 17.48 -1.06
C HIS A 39 -7.57 18.12 -2.46
N PRO A 40 -7.68 17.41 -3.59
CA PRO A 40 -7.65 18.05 -4.91
C PRO A 40 -8.76 19.09 -5.14
N PRO A 41 -10.07 18.79 -4.90
CA PRO A 41 -11.11 19.80 -5.09
C PRO A 41 -11.01 20.95 -4.07
N LEU A 42 -10.61 20.67 -2.83
CA LEU A 42 -10.37 21.71 -1.82
C LEU A 42 -9.22 22.63 -2.23
N SER A 43 -8.11 22.05 -2.71
CA SER A 43 -6.96 22.80 -3.21
C SER A 43 -7.36 23.69 -4.38
N GLN A 44 -8.08 23.15 -5.37
CA GLN A 44 -8.56 23.92 -6.52
C GLN A 44 -9.47 25.08 -6.09
N TYR A 45 -10.41 24.82 -5.17
CA TYR A 45 -11.30 25.85 -4.62
C TYR A 45 -10.51 26.97 -3.94
N LEU A 46 -9.57 26.63 -3.06
CA LEU A 46 -8.71 27.61 -2.39
C LEU A 46 -7.85 28.40 -3.39
N VAL A 47 -7.30 27.74 -4.41
CA VAL A 47 -6.52 28.41 -5.45
C VAL A 47 -7.38 29.43 -6.20
N ASN A 48 -8.64 29.11 -6.50
CA ASN A 48 -9.56 30.00 -7.20
C ASN A 48 -9.96 31.22 -6.35
N GLU A 49 -10.20 31.03 -5.05
CA GLU A 49 -10.72 32.09 -4.17
C GLU A 49 -9.62 32.98 -3.57
N ILE A 50 -8.52 32.38 -3.10
CA ILE A 50 -7.48 33.08 -2.33
C ILE A 50 -6.11 33.06 -3.00
N GLY A 51 -6.00 32.48 -4.20
CA GLY A 51 -4.76 32.37 -4.96
C GLY A 51 -3.85 31.25 -4.46
N TRP A 52 -2.94 30.79 -5.32
CA TRP A 52 -2.11 29.60 -5.03
C TRP A 52 -1.23 29.73 -3.79
N ARG A 53 -0.65 30.91 -3.52
CA ARG A 53 0.22 31.12 -2.34
C ARG A 53 -0.55 30.93 -1.04
N ASN A 54 -1.71 31.57 -0.91
CA ASN A 54 -2.51 31.47 0.30
C ASN A 54 -3.21 30.12 0.40
N ALA A 55 -3.54 29.48 -0.73
CA ALA A 55 -4.04 28.11 -0.75
C ALA A 55 -3.04 27.13 -0.11
N TRP A 56 -1.76 27.21 -0.46
CA TRP A 56 -0.72 26.38 0.17
C TRP A 56 -0.59 26.64 1.69
N PHE A 57 -0.66 27.90 2.11
CA PHE A 57 -0.63 28.24 3.53
C PHE A 57 -1.86 27.68 4.27
N ALA A 58 -3.05 27.84 3.70
CA ALA A 58 -4.30 27.31 4.24
C ALA A 58 -4.26 25.77 4.34
N MET A 59 -3.77 25.07 3.30
CA MET A 59 -3.60 23.62 3.32
C MET A 59 -2.63 23.14 4.43
N GLY A 60 -1.54 23.88 4.64
CA GLY A 60 -0.61 23.60 5.75
C GLY A 60 -1.28 23.78 7.12
N LEU A 61 -2.05 24.86 7.30
CA LEU A 61 -2.77 25.13 8.54
C LEU A 61 -3.86 24.09 8.81
N ILE A 62 -4.65 23.72 7.80
CA ILE A 62 -5.65 22.65 7.89
C ILE A 62 -4.97 21.34 8.32
N THR A 63 -3.82 21.01 7.74
CA THR A 63 -3.04 19.82 8.12
C THR A 63 -2.64 19.86 9.60
N TRP A 64 -2.15 20.99 10.09
CA TRP A 64 -1.79 21.14 11.51
C TRP A 64 -2.99 21.01 12.44
N ILE A 65 -4.09 21.71 12.14
CA ILE A 65 -5.30 21.70 12.96
C ILE A 65 -5.93 20.31 13.02
N THR A 66 -5.89 19.57 11.92
CA THR A 66 -6.46 18.22 11.85
C THR A 66 -5.54 17.14 12.43
N MET A 67 -4.22 17.31 12.36
CA MET A 67 -3.26 16.29 12.79
C MET A 67 -2.76 16.49 14.23
N VAL A 68 -2.40 17.71 14.63
CA VAL A 68 -1.68 17.98 15.89
C VAL A 68 -2.54 17.70 17.13
N PRO A 69 -3.79 18.20 17.25
CA PRO A 69 -4.59 17.97 18.45
C PRO A 69 -4.86 16.47 18.72
N PRO A 70 -5.28 15.65 17.73
CA PRO A 70 -5.41 14.21 17.95
C PRO A 70 -4.09 13.55 18.36
N LEU A 71 -2.97 13.95 17.77
CA LEU A 71 -1.66 13.37 18.09
C LEU A 71 -1.23 13.67 19.53
N LEU A 72 -1.53 14.86 20.05
CA LEU A 72 -1.16 15.26 21.40
C LEU A 72 -2.12 14.72 22.47
N LEU A 73 -3.39 14.53 22.13
CA LEU A 73 -4.43 14.21 23.11
C LEU A 73 -4.85 12.74 23.13
N LEU A 74 -4.70 12.03 22.01
CA LEU A 74 -5.32 10.70 21.82
C LEU A 74 -4.32 9.59 21.45
N VAL A 75 -3.11 9.95 21.04
CA VAL A 75 -2.15 8.99 20.49
C VAL A 75 -1.14 8.56 21.55
N PHE A 76 -0.99 7.25 21.69
CA PHE A 76 0.10 6.62 22.45
C PHE A 76 0.84 5.66 21.51
N ASP A 77 2.17 5.67 21.58
CA ASP A 77 3.02 4.94 20.63
C ASP A 77 2.81 3.43 20.73
N LYS A 78 2.58 2.93 21.94
CA LYS A 78 2.37 1.51 22.20
C LYS A 78 1.30 1.27 23.27
N PRO A 79 0.58 0.13 23.24
CA PRO A 79 -0.43 -0.18 24.25
C PRO A 79 0.17 -0.26 25.66
N GLU A 80 1.43 -0.66 25.78
CA GLU A 80 2.12 -0.78 27.07
C GLU A 80 2.31 0.58 27.77
N ASP A 81 2.37 1.68 27.01
CA ASP A 81 2.50 3.04 27.57
C ASP A 81 1.27 3.47 28.40
N VAL A 82 0.13 2.79 28.19
CA VAL A 82 -1.12 3.00 28.92
C VAL A 82 -1.57 1.77 29.71
N GLY A 83 -0.65 0.82 29.94
CA GLY A 83 -0.94 -0.40 30.70
C GLY A 83 -1.86 -1.39 29.97
N LEU A 84 -1.99 -1.27 28.66
CA LEU A 84 -2.70 -2.22 27.80
C LEU A 84 -1.71 -3.20 27.16
N ARG A 85 -2.25 -4.23 26.48
CA ARG A 85 -1.47 -5.20 25.69
C ARG A 85 -1.90 -5.15 24.22
N PRO A 86 -1.03 -5.57 23.29
CA PRO A 86 -1.41 -5.73 21.89
C PRO A 86 -2.64 -6.63 21.71
N ASP A 87 -3.44 -6.36 20.68
CA ASP A 87 -4.64 -7.16 20.44
C ASP A 87 -4.31 -8.65 20.20
N GLY A 88 -5.12 -9.55 20.76
CA GLY A 88 -4.93 -10.99 20.63
C GLY A 88 -3.96 -11.63 21.63
N GLU A 89 -3.29 -10.86 22.49
CA GLU A 89 -2.61 -11.44 23.66
C GLU A 89 -3.63 -11.83 24.73
N ALA A 90 -3.52 -13.05 25.26
CA ALA A 90 -4.37 -13.50 26.36
C ALA A 90 -4.11 -12.63 27.61
N PRO A 91 -5.14 -12.33 28.42
CA PRO A 91 -4.92 -11.73 29.73
C PRO A 91 -3.99 -12.64 30.51
N ALA A 92 -2.93 -12.08 31.12
CA ALA A 92 -2.05 -12.85 31.96
C ALA A 92 -2.88 -13.61 32.99
N LYS A 93 -2.72 -14.93 33.04
CA LYS A 93 -3.01 -15.65 34.28
C LYS A 93 -2.15 -14.97 35.34
N ALA A 94 -2.75 -14.58 36.45
CA ALA A 94 -2.04 -14.09 37.62
C ALA A 94 -1.15 -15.22 38.15
N THR A 95 0.05 -15.35 37.61
CA THR A 95 1.17 -16.08 38.19
C THR A 95 2.17 -15.03 38.61
N ASP A 96 2.52 -15.05 39.89
CA ASP A 96 3.34 -14.10 40.67
C ASP A 96 4.81 -13.98 40.22
N GLU A 97 5.10 -14.13 38.93
CA GLU A 97 6.42 -13.80 38.38
C GLU A 97 6.25 -12.57 37.50
N ALA A 98 6.84 -11.46 37.95
CA ALA A 98 6.96 -10.23 37.20
C ALA A 98 7.85 -10.48 35.96
N GLU A 99 7.28 -11.07 34.92
CA GLU A 99 7.83 -10.96 33.56
C GLU A 99 7.79 -9.47 33.20
N GLY A 100 8.96 -8.90 32.94
CA GLY A 100 9.10 -7.50 32.52
C GLY A 100 8.29 -7.18 31.26
N PRO A 101 8.26 -5.90 30.84
CA PRO A 101 7.52 -5.50 29.63
C PRO A 101 7.91 -6.40 28.45
N ALA A 102 6.91 -6.95 27.75
CA ALA A 102 7.09 -7.84 26.61
C ALA A 102 8.12 -7.26 25.64
N GLU A 103 9.26 -7.91 25.49
CA GLU A 103 10.31 -7.41 24.60
C GLU A 103 9.79 -7.41 23.16
N ILE A 104 9.81 -6.23 22.52
CA ILE A 104 9.46 -6.09 21.11
C ILE A 104 10.49 -6.87 20.28
N SER A 105 10.08 -8.03 19.76
CA SER A 105 10.90 -8.89 18.93
C SER A 105 11.00 -8.37 17.49
N GLY A 106 12.12 -8.67 16.82
CA GLY A 106 12.33 -8.31 15.42
C GLY A 106 13.80 -8.30 15.02
N LEU A 107 14.04 -8.62 13.75
CA LEU A 107 15.36 -8.60 13.14
C LEU A 107 15.88 -7.17 13.01
N THR A 108 17.20 -7.03 13.09
CA THR A 108 17.88 -5.81 12.67
C THR A 108 17.82 -5.66 11.15
N LEU A 109 18.07 -4.45 10.65
CA LEU A 109 18.17 -4.21 9.21
C LEU A 109 19.25 -5.10 8.55
N SER A 110 20.41 -5.26 9.21
CA SER A 110 21.50 -6.08 8.66
C SER A 110 21.10 -7.55 8.52
N GLU A 111 20.39 -8.09 9.51
CA GLU A 111 19.88 -9.45 9.46
C GLU A 111 18.81 -9.60 8.37
N ALA A 112 17.86 -8.67 8.29
CA ALA A 112 16.81 -8.68 7.27
C ALA A 112 17.40 -8.65 5.84
N LEU A 113 18.40 -7.80 5.59
CA LEU A 113 19.09 -7.68 4.30
C LEU A 113 19.90 -8.93 3.90
N ARG A 114 20.19 -9.83 4.84
CA ARG A 114 20.83 -11.13 4.56
C ARG A 114 19.82 -12.22 4.20
N THR A 115 18.52 -11.97 4.34
CA THR A 115 17.49 -12.96 4.03
C THR A 115 17.06 -12.89 2.56
N PRO A 116 16.81 -14.03 1.90
CA PRO A 116 16.19 -14.05 0.56
C PRO A 116 14.80 -13.40 0.58
N THR A 117 14.06 -13.57 1.67
CA THR A 117 12.72 -13.02 1.90
C THR A 117 12.68 -11.51 1.69
N PHE A 118 13.70 -10.76 2.14
CA PHE A 118 13.74 -9.32 1.93
C PHE A 118 13.76 -8.95 0.45
N TYR A 119 14.60 -9.62 -0.35
CA TYR A 119 14.72 -9.32 -1.78
C TYR A 119 13.47 -9.73 -2.56
N ILE A 120 12.81 -10.82 -2.17
CA ILE A 120 11.51 -11.19 -2.75
C ILE A 120 10.48 -10.10 -2.47
N LEU A 121 10.32 -9.68 -1.21
CA LEU A 121 9.36 -8.63 -0.84
C LEU A 121 9.72 -7.27 -1.45
N ALA A 122 11.00 -6.94 -1.57
CA ALA A 122 11.46 -5.74 -2.26
C ALA A 122 11.13 -5.78 -3.76
N LEU A 123 11.30 -6.93 -4.43
CA LEU A 123 10.90 -7.14 -5.82
C LEU A 123 9.38 -7.02 -6.01
N VAL A 124 8.59 -7.59 -5.10
CA VAL A 124 7.14 -7.42 -5.08
C VAL A 124 6.78 -5.94 -4.98
N TRP A 125 7.38 -5.22 -4.02
CA TRP A 125 7.09 -3.82 -3.82
C TRP A 125 7.52 -2.96 -5.01
N PHE A 126 8.68 -3.26 -5.60
CA PHE A 126 9.14 -2.65 -6.85
C PHE A 126 8.12 -2.84 -7.98
N ALA A 127 7.67 -4.08 -8.22
CA ALA A 127 6.73 -4.40 -9.30
C ALA A 127 5.40 -3.69 -9.12
N ILE A 128 4.84 -3.71 -7.92
CA ILE A 128 3.57 -3.04 -7.64
C ILE A 128 3.72 -1.53 -7.76
N ALA A 129 4.72 -0.92 -7.13
CA ALA A 129 4.91 0.53 -7.14
C ALA A 129 5.18 1.06 -8.56
N MET A 130 6.01 0.36 -9.33
CA MET A 130 6.29 0.65 -10.74
C MET A 130 4.98 0.73 -11.54
N LEU A 131 4.17 -0.32 -11.48
CA LEU A 131 3.04 -0.50 -12.39
C LEU A 131 1.80 0.27 -11.95
N VAL A 132 1.54 0.38 -10.65
CA VAL A 132 0.48 1.25 -10.13
C VAL A 132 0.75 2.70 -10.53
N THR A 133 2.01 3.15 -10.46
CA THR A 133 2.38 4.51 -10.90
C THR A 133 2.17 4.67 -12.40
N THR A 134 2.63 3.72 -13.23
CA THR A 134 2.37 3.73 -14.68
C THR A 134 0.90 3.90 -15.02
N LEU A 135 0.03 3.13 -14.35
CA LEU A 135 -1.42 3.20 -14.56
C LEU A 135 -1.98 4.57 -14.16
N HIS A 136 -1.59 5.14 -13.02
CA HIS A 136 -2.04 6.47 -12.63
C HIS A 136 -1.66 7.56 -13.64
N PHE A 137 -0.46 7.48 -14.23
CA PHE A 137 0.00 8.45 -15.22
C PHE A 137 -0.72 8.32 -16.56
N TYR A 138 -0.91 7.09 -17.04
CA TYR A 138 -1.36 6.85 -18.41
C TYR A 138 -2.80 6.38 -18.55
N GLN A 139 -3.53 6.11 -17.47
CA GLN A 139 -4.89 5.55 -17.55
C GLN A 139 -5.81 6.39 -18.43
N VAL A 140 -5.91 7.70 -18.17
CA VAL A 140 -6.79 8.58 -18.95
C VAL A 140 -6.39 8.56 -20.41
N LYS A 141 -5.09 8.69 -20.70
CA LYS A 141 -4.58 8.69 -22.07
C LYS A 141 -4.90 7.37 -22.80
N VAL A 142 -4.54 6.23 -22.21
CA VAL A 142 -4.75 4.90 -22.78
C VAL A 142 -6.23 4.63 -23.05
N VAL A 143 -7.11 5.01 -22.12
CA VAL A 143 -8.57 4.83 -22.27
C VAL A 143 -9.15 5.77 -23.32
N THR A 144 -8.65 7.01 -23.42
CA THR A 144 -9.08 7.94 -24.48
C THR A 144 -8.58 7.54 -25.87
N ASP A 145 -7.37 6.99 -25.97
CA ASP A 145 -6.82 6.45 -27.22
C ASP A 145 -7.65 5.24 -27.73
N GLN A 146 -8.40 4.58 -26.84
CA GLN A 146 -9.35 3.51 -27.16
C GLN A 146 -10.77 4.01 -27.50
N GLY A 147 -10.99 5.32 -27.53
CA GLY A 147 -12.23 5.95 -28.02
C GLY A 147 -13.23 6.39 -26.95
N LEU A 148 -12.92 6.24 -25.66
CA LEU A 148 -13.75 6.81 -24.59
C LEU A 148 -13.47 8.31 -24.43
N SER A 149 -14.47 9.08 -23.95
CA SER A 149 -14.28 10.50 -23.66
C SER A 149 -13.34 10.71 -22.46
N LYS A 150 -12.75 11.91 -22.37
CA LYS A 150 -11.88 12.28 -21.24
C LYS A 150 -12.62 12.24 -19.91
N GLU A 151 -13.89 12.66 -19.92
CA GLU A 151 -14.77 12.66 -18.75
C GLU A 151 -15.06 11.23 -18.28
N ALA A 152 -15.36 10.33 -19.22
CA ALA A 152 -15.56 8.92 -18.93
C ALA A 152 -14.27 8.27 -18.40
N ALA A 153 -13.11 8.57 -18.97
CA ALA A 153 -11.83 8.05 -18.50
C ALA A 153 -11.45 8.58 -17.10
N ALA A 154 -11.78 9.84 -16.80
CA ALA A 154 -11.56 10.44 -15.48
C ALA A 154 -12.50 9.86 -14.42
N SER A 155 -13.77 9.59 -14.75
CA SER A 155 -14.71 8.98 -13.80
C SER A 155 -14.27 7.58 -13.35
N LEU A 156 -13.50 6.86 -14.17
CA LEU A 156 -12.92 5.56 -13.79
C LEU A 156 -12.02 5.66 -12.54
N PHE A 157 -11.24 6.73 -12.37
CA PHE A 157 -10.47 6.94 -11.14
C PHE A 157 -11.36 7.06 -9.90
N THR A 158 -12.53 7.70 -10.03
CA THR A 158 -13.48 7.82 -8.93
C THR A 158 -14.05 6.45 -8.56
N ILE A 159 -14.42 5.64 -9.56
CA ILE A 159 -14.90 4.26 -9.35
C ILE A 159 -13.82 3.41 -8.69
N SER A 160 -12.57 3.48 -9.16
CA SER A 160 -11.44 2.78 -8.56
C SER A 160 -11.20 3.21 -7.11
N ALA A 161 -11.29 4.51 -6.80
CA ALA A 161 -11.13 5.02 -5.44
C ALA A 161 -12.23 4.51 -4.50
N LEU A 162 -13.50 4.57 -4.91
CA LEU A 162 -14.62 4.03 -4.13
C LEU A 162 -14.48 2.52 -3.91
N THR A 163 -14.05 1.80 -4.94
CA THR A 163 -13.82 0.34 -4.84
C THR A 163 -12.66 0.04 -3.91
N MET A 164 -11.57 0.81 -3.97
CA MET A 164 -10.44 0.67 -3.04
C MET A 164 -10.91 0.80 -1.59
N VAL A 165 -11.64 1.88 -1.28
CA VAL A 165 -12.19 2.15 0.05
C VAL A 165 -13.11 1.01 0.52
N GLY A 166 -14.01 0.54 -0.35
CA GLY A 166 -14.93 -0.55 -0.03
C GLY A 166 -14.23 -1.91 0.17
N MET A 167 -13.15 -2.17 -0.56
CA MET A 167 -12.43 -3.45 -0.53
C MET A 167 -11.35 -3.52 0.56
N MET A 168 -10.85 -2.39 1.05
CA MET A 168 -9.80 -2.33 2.07
C MET A 168 -10.08 -3.19 3.32
N PRO A 169 -11.27 -3.13 3.96
CA PRO A 169 -11.57 -4.00 5.11
C PRO A 169 -11.56 -5.49 4.77
N LEU A 170 -12.03 -5.86 3.57
CA LEU A 170 -12.01 -7.26 3.11
C LEU A 170 -10.58 -7.74 2.88
N VAL A 171 -9.77 -6.93 2.19
CA VAL A 171 -8.35 -7.20 1.93
C VAL A 171 -7.57 -7.32 3.25
N GLY A 172 -7.82 -6.43 4.21
CA GLY A 172 -7.23 -6.51 5.55
C GLY A 172 -7.52 -7.86 6.22
N ARG A 173 -8.80 -8.28 6.21
CA ARG A 173 -9.19 -9.60 6.72
C ARG A 173 -8.57 -10.76 5.94
N MET A 174 -8.32 -10.62 4.64
CA MET A 174 -7.61 -11.64 3.87
C MET A 174 -6.19 -11.81 4.36
N PHE A 175 -5.47 -10.71 4.64
CA PHE A 175 -4.15 -10.76 5.24
C PHE A 175 -4.17 -11.42 6.62
N ASP A 176 -5.21 -11.17 7.43
CA ASP A 176 -5.33 -11.75 8.77
C ASP A 176 -5.67 -13.25 8.77
N LYS A 177 -6.44 -13.73 7.79
CA LYS A 177 -6.97 -15.11 7.77
C LYS A 177 -6.26 -16.06 6.81
N LEU A 178 -5.66 -15.54 5.75
CA LEU A 178 -5.00 -16.35 4.73
C LEU A 178 -3.49 -16.29 4.88
N ARG A 179 -2.80 -17.32 4.37
CA ARG A 179 -1.33 -17.31 4.33
C ARG A 179 -0.86 -16.11 3.50
N THR A 180 0.02 -15.30 4.07
CA THR A 180 0.45 -14.03 3.48
C THR A 180 1.00 -14.20 2.07
N ARG A 181 1.72 -15.30 1.81
CA ARG A 181 2.23 -15.64 0.46
C ARG A 181 1.15 -15.66 -0.62
N TYR A 182 -0.05 -16.16 -0.31
CA TYR A 182 -1.14 -16.26 -1.29
C TYR A 182 -1.78 -14.90 -1.55
N VAL A 183 -1.92 -14.07 -0.52
CA VAL A 183 -2.48 -12.72 -0.66
C VAL A 183 -1.51 -11.82 -1.45
N VAL A 184 -0.21 -11.93 -1.20
CA VAL A 184 0.82 -11.21 -1.99
C VAL A 184 0.85 -11.69 -3.45
N THR A 185 0.76 -13.00 -3.66
CA THR A 185 0.67 -13.58 -5.02
C THR A 185 -0.58 -13.06 -5.74
N LEU A 186 -1.73 -13.01 -5.06
CA LEU A 186 -2.96 -12.45 -5.60
C LEU A 186 -2.79 -10.97 -5.97
N ALA A 187 -2.14 -10.16 -5.13
CA ALA A 187 -1.86 -8.75 -5.43
C ALA A 187 -1.08 -8.60 -6.74
N LEU A 188 -0.04 -9.41 -6.95
CA LEU A 188 0.77 -9.38 -8.17
C LEU A 188 -0.01 -9.86 -9.40
N VAL A 189 -0.82 -10.91 -9.27
CA VAL A 189 -1.69 -11.39 -10.35
C VAL A 189 -2.71 -10.31 -10.73
N VAL A 190 -3.35 -9.67 -9.74
CA VAL A 190 -4.29 -8.58 -9.98
C VAL A 190 -3.58 -7.39 -10.64
N THR A 191 -2.35 -7.04 -10.23
CA THR A 191 -1.55 -6.00 -10.91
C THR A 191 -1.28 -6.36 -12.38
N ALA A 192 -0.87 -7.60 -12.66
CA ALA A 192 -0.63 -8.08 -14.02
C ALA A 192 -1.90 -7.99 -14.89
N LEU A 193 -3.01 -8.51 -14.37
CA LEU A 193 -4.30 -8.49 -15.06
C LEU A 193 -4.80 -7.06 -15.27
N ASN A 194 -4.55 -6.15 -14.33
CA ASN A 194 -4.96 -4.75 -14.49
C ASN A 194 -4.17 -4.04 -15.59
N LEU A 195 -2.86 -4.30 -15.68
CA LEU A 195 -2.00 -3.72 -16.70
C LEU A 195 -2.32 -4.24 -18.11
N ALA A 196 -2.63 -5.53 -18.25
CA ALA A 196 -3.12 -6.08 -19.52
C ALA A 196 -4.56 -5.61 -19.80
N GLY A 197 -5.43 -5.62 -18.78
CA GLY A 197 -6.85 -5.33 -18.85
C GLY A 197 -7.17 -3.92 -19.34
N ILE A 198 -6.34 -2.92 -19.02
CA ILE A 198 -6.55 -1.55 -19.50
C ILE A 198 -6.52 -1.45 -21.03
N THR A 199 -5.84 -2.38 -21.72
CA THR A 199 -5.73 -2.40 -23.19
C THR A 199 -6.96 -2.96 -23.90
N PHE A 200 -7.96 -3.43 -23.15
CA PHE A 200 -9.19 -4.03 -23.67
C PHE A 200 -10.43 -3.20 -23.31
N VAL A 201 -10.26 -1.92 -22.99
CA VAL A 201 -11.34 -0.99 -22.62
C VAL A 201 -11.97 -0.43 -23.90
N THR A 202 -12.93 -1.17 -24.45
CA THR A 202 -13.67 -0.82 -25.68
C THR A 202 -14.98 -0.05 -25.44
N SER A 203 -15.46 0.04 -24.20
CA SER A 203 -16.72 0.68 -23.84
C SER A 203 -16.68 1.19 -22.40
N TYR A 204 -17.65 2.04 -22.01
CA TYR A 204 -17.74 2.47 -20.63
C TYR A 204 -17.97 1.30 -19.66
N ALA A 205 -18.73 0.28 -20.06
CA ALA A 205 -18.98 -0.91 -19.24
C ALA A 205 -17.69 -1.71 -18.98
N THR A 206 -16.86 -1.92 -20.00
CA THR A 206 -15.54 -2.57 -19.82
C THR A 206 -14.57 -1.68 -19.04
N GLY A 207 -14.69 -0.35 -19.19
CA GLY A 207 -13.98 0.63 -18.37
C GLY A 207 -14.35 0.53 -16.89
N ILE A 208 -15.62 0.37 -16.54
CA ILE A 208 -16.07 0.13 -15.15
C ILE A 208 -15.46 -1.16 -14.61
N ALA A 209 -15.50 -2.27 -15.36
CA ALA A 209 -14.91 -3.54 -14.93
C ALA A 209 -13.40 -3.41 -14.66
N TYR A 210 -12.68 -2.72 -15.54
CA TYR A 210 -11.28 -2.36 -15.33
C TYR A 210 -11.08 -1.51 -14.06
N ALA A 211 -11.91 -0.48 -13.86
CA ALA A 211 -11.82 0.42 -12.73
C ALA A 211 -12.08 -0.28 -11.39
N LEU A 212 -13.03 -1.21 -11.33
CA LEU A 212 -13.28 -2.05 -10.15
C LEU A 212 -12.04 -2.91 -9.83
N MET A 213 -11.45 -3.54 -10.84
CA MET A 213 -10.22 -4.32 -10.68
C MET A 213 -9.05 -3.42 -10.25
N PHE A 214 -8.96 -2.20 -10.77
CA PHE A 214 -7.90 -1.26 -10.40
C PHE A 214 -8.06 -0.77 -8.96
N GLY A 215 -9.31 -0.57 -8.50
CA GLY A 215 -9.59 -0.27 -7.10
C GLY A 215 -9.18 -1.41 -6.16
N LEU A 216 -9.48 -2.67 -6.52
CA LEU A 216 -8.99 -3.85 -5.78
C LEU A 216 -7.46 -3.90 -5.76
N ASN A 217 -6.81 -3.62 -6.90
CA ASN A 217 -5.34 -3.56 -6.98
C ASN A 217 -4.75 -2.53 -6.02
N ASN A 218 -5.35 -1.34 -5.95
CA ASN A 218 -4.94 -0.29 -5.03
C ASN A 218 -5.19 -0.69 -3.56
N ALA A 219 -6.31 -1.36 -3.25
CA ALA A 219 -6.60 -1.83 -1.88
C ALA A 219 -5.58 -2.88 -1.42
N LEU A 220 -5.23 -3.83 -2.29
CA LEU A 220 -4.17 -4.82 -2.06
C LEU A 220 -2.83 -4.14 -1.81
N SER A 221 -2.43 -3.22 -2.70
CA SER A 221 -1.14 -2.52 -2.63
C SER A 221 -0.97 -1.70 -1.35
N MET A 222 -1.99 -0.91 -0.99
CA MET A 222 -1.96 -0.04 0.20
C MET A 222 -1.98 -0.84 1.50
N THR A 223 -2.81 -1.88 1.59
CA THR A 223 -2.87 -2.73 2.80
C THR A 223 -1.57 -3.50 2.99
N MET A 224 -1.00 -4.01 1.89
CA MET A 224 0.22 -4.81 1.91
C MET A 224 1.42 -4.02 2.44
N PHE A 225 1.54 -2.72 2.09
CA PHE A 225 2.65 -1.87 2.51
C PHE A 225 2.92 -1.92 4.02
N GLY A 226 1.84 -1.87 4.80
CA GLY A 226 1.93 -1.84 6.25
C GLY A 226 1.91 -3.20 6.93
N TYR A 227 1.59 -4.27 6.20
CA TYR A 227 1.39 -5.60 6.76
C TYR A 227 2.61 -6.51 6.60
N ILE A 228 3.27 -6.51 5.44
CA ILE A 228 4.27 -7.52 5.09
C ILE A 228 5.55 -7.40 5.93
N TRP A 229 6.09 -6.19 6.07
CA TRP A 229 7.36 -5.96 6.74
C TRP A 229 7.34 -6.35 8.23
N PRO A 230 6.37 -5.89 9.05
CA PRO A 230 6.33 -6.29 10.46
C PRO A 230 6.04 -7.78 10.65
N ARG A 231 5.34 -8.41 9.69
CA ARG A 231 5.04 -9.83 9.77
C ARG A 231 6.24 -10.73 9.47
N TYR A 232 7.08 -10.36 8.51
CA TYR A 232 8.24 -11.16 8.13
C TYR A 232 9.52 -10.83 8.91
N PHE A 233 9.64 -9.63 9.47
CA PHE A 233 10.87 -9.17 10.14
C PHE A 233 10.67 -8.73 11.59
N GLY A 234 9.44 -8.77 12.11
CA GLY A 234 9.12 -8.27 13.45
C GLY A 234 9.09 -6.74 13.52
N ARG A 235 8.92 -6.21 14.74
CA ARG A 235 8.60 -4.78 14.96
C ARG A 235 9.80 -3.95 15.45
N LYS A 236 10.82 -4.59 16.03
CA LYS A 236 11.94 -3.91 16.72
C LYS A 236 12.68 -2.86 15.87
N HIS A 237 13.00 -3.20 14.62
CA HIS A 237 13.68 -2.29 13.68
C HIS A 237 12.86 -2.05 12.41
N LEU A 238 11.52 -2.06 12.55
CA LEU A 238 10.60 -2.00 11.41
C LEU A 238 10.81 -0.77 10.54
N GLY A 239 10.98 0.42 11.15
CA GLY A 239 11.14 1.66 10.40
C GLY A 239 12.32 1.62 9.43
N SER A 240 13.46 1.06 9.84
CA SER A 240 14.66 0.95 9.00
C SER A 240 14.47 -0.07 7.85
N ILE A 241 13.82 -1.20 8.14
CA ILE A 241 13.56 -2.26 7.16
C ILE A 241 12.52 -1.79 6.13
N GLN A 242 11.38 -1.29 6.61
CA GLN A 242 10.30 -0.77 5.78
C GLN A 242 10.76 0.45 4.97
N GLY A 243 11.57 1.34 5.54
CA GLY A 243 12.16 2.47 4.83
C GLY A 243 13.07 2.04 3.69
N THR A 244 13.89 1.00 3.89
CA THR A 244 14.76 0.44 2.84
C THR A 244 13.93 -0.21 1.72
N GLY A 245 12.88 -0.96 2.07
CA GLY A 245 11.92 -1.48 1.10
C GLY A 245 11.19 -0.37 0.33
N GLN A 246 10.79 0.71 1.03
CA GLN A 246 10.13 1.85 0.43
C GLN A 246 11.01 2.58 -0.59
N MET A 247 12.31 2.71 -0.31
CA MET A 247 13.27 3.27 -1.28
C MET A 247 13.28 2.47 -2.58
N VAL A 248 13.27 1.13 -2.51
CA VAL A 248 13.17 0.27 -3.71
C VAL A 248 11.84 0.50 -4.43
N GLY A 249 10.74 0.65 -3.70
CA GLY A 249 9.43 0.99 -4.27
C GLY A 249 9.42 2.34 -5.00
N VAL A 250 10.01 3.38 -4.41
CA VAL A 250 10.12 4.72 -5.04
C VAL A 250 10.97 4.66 -6.31
N PHE A 251 12.05 3.88 -6.30
CA PHE A 251 12.86 3.64 -7.49
C PHE A 251 12.02 2.96 -8.59
N GLY A 252 11.23 1.94 -8.24
CA GLY A 252 10.29 1.30 -9.17
C GLY A 252 9.23 2.27 -9.72
N ALA A 253 8.58 3.03 -8.84
CA ALA A 253 7.58 4.04 -9.23
C ALA A 253 8.15 5.09 -10.20
N SER A 254 9.42 5.47 -10.02
CA SER A 254 10.10 6.43 -10.90
C SER A 254 10.38 5.84 -12.30
N LEU A 255 10.71 4.55 -12.38
CA LEU A 255 10.99 3.87 -13.64
C LEU A 255 9.73 3.43 -14.40
N GLY A 256 8.62 3.20 -13.70
CA GLY A 256 7.42 2.59 -14.28
C GLY A 256 6.82 3.32 -15.47
N PRO A 257 6.60 4.64 -15.39
CA PRO A 257 6.03 5.41 -16.50
C PRO A 257 6.95 5.49 -17.74
N LEU A 258 8.27 5.29 -17.59
CA LEU A 258 9.24 5.56 -18.66
C LEU A 258 9.06 4.69 -19.91
N PRO A 259 8.93 3.35 -19.84
CA PRO A 259 8.72 2.53 -21.04
C PRO A 259 7.44 2.89 -21.79
N VAL A 260 6.38 3.25 -21.06
CA VAL A 260 5.10 3.64 -21.65
C VAL A 260 5.20 5.02 -22.32
N GLY A 261 5.91 5.96 -21.71
CA GLY A 261 6.20 7.26 -22.34
C GLY A 261 6.98 7.11 -23.63
N LEU A 262 8.08 6.34 -23.61
CA LEU A 262 8.87 6.04 -24.81
C LEU A 262 8.04 5.33 -25.89
N ALA A 263 7.14 4.43 -25.52
CA ALA A 263 6.25 3.78 -26.48
C ALA A 263 5.31 4.78 -27.17
N TYR A 264 4.79 5.75 -26.40
CA TYR A 264 4.00 6.83 -26.97
C TYR A 264 4.83 7.76 -27.87
N ASP A 265 6.04 8.11 -27.48
CA ASP A 265 6.91 9.01 -28.26
C ASP A 265 7.39 8.37 -29.57
N LEU A 266 7.73 7.07 -29.55
CA LEU A 266 8.34 6.37 -30.69
C LEU A 266 7.31 5.69 -31.61
N VAL A 267 6.24 5.12 -31.04
CA VAL A 267 5.27 4.27 -31.76
C VAL A 267 3.89 4.90 -31.78
N GLY A 268 3.61 5.90 -30.93
CA GLY A 268 2.30 6.54 -30.82
C GLY A 268 1.26 5.71 -30.03
N ASN A 269 1.64 4.52 -29.54
CA ASN A 269 0.75 3.61 -28.82
C ASN A 269 1.53 2.83 -27.74
N ALA A 270 0.90 2.61 -26.59
CA ALA A 270 1.44 1.88 -25.45
C ALA A 270 0.87 0.46 -25.24
N THR A 271 -0.08 -0.02 -26.04
CA THR A 271 -0.77 -1.30 -25.84
C THR A 271 0.20 -2.48 -25.67
N VAL A 272 1.12 -2.66 -26.63
CA VAL A 272 2.09 -3.77 -26.59
C VAL A 272 3.03 -3.64 -25.39
N THR A 273 3.47 -2.42 -25.08
CA THR A 273 4.34 -2.14 -23.94
C THR A 273 3.66 -2.45 -22.61
N LEU A 274 2.38 -2.09 -22.44
CA LEU A 274 1.59 -2.40 -21.24
C LEU A 274 1.39 -3.91 -21.10
N GLN A 275 1.08 -4.62 -22.18
CA GLN A 275 0.96 -6.08 -22.15
C GLN A 275 2.30 -6.77 -21.84
N ALA A 276 3.42 -6.28 -22.39
CA ALA A 276 4.75 -6.79 -22.10
C ALA A 276 5.16 -6.55 -20.64
N LEU A 277 4.87 -5.35 -20.11
CA LEU A 277 5.13 -5.03 -18.70
C LEU A 277 4.30 -5.89 -17.74
N ALA A 278 3.15 -6.44 -18.17
CA ALA A 278 2.30 -7.31 -17.35
C ALA A 278 2.96 -8.68 -17.07
N ILE A 279 3.97 -9.07 -17.86
CA ILE A 279 4.74 -10.30 -17.64
C ILE A 279 5.58 -10.19 -16.36
N PHE A 280 6.10 -9.02 -16.04
CA PHE A 280 6.96 -8.81 -14.88
C PHE A 280 6.27 -9.11 -13.53
N PRO A 281 5.09 -8.56 -13.20
CA PRO A 281 4.38 -8.89 -11.95
C PRO A 281 3.86 -10.33 -11.98
N ALA A 282 3.52 -10.89 -13.15
CA ALA A 282 3.14 -12.29 -13.27
C ALA A 282 4.31 -13.24 -12.93
N ALA A 283 5.52 -12.93 -13.40
CA ALA A 283 6.73 -13.68 -13.06
C ALA A 283 7.08 -13.52 -11.56
N ALA A 284 6.96 -12.30 -11.02
CA ALA A 284 7.13 -12.05 -9.59
C ALA A 284 6.09 -12.82 -8.74
N ALA A 285 4.87 -13.00 -9.23
CA ALA A 285 3.83 -13.79 -8.56
C ALA A 285 4.24 -15.26 -8.45
N ILE A 286 4.75 -15.85 -9.53
CA ILE A 286 5.25 -17.24 -9.53
C ILE A 286 6.43 -17.38 -8.55
N LEU A 287 7.39 -16.46 -8.60
CA LEU A 287 8.54 -16.47 -7.71
C LEU A 287 8.12 -16.35 -6.23
N THR A 288 7.16 -15.45 -5.94
CA THR A 288 6.60 -15.29 -4.59
C THR A 288 5.91 -16.56 -4.11
N LEU A 289 5.07 -17.16 -4.96
CA LEU A 289 4.32 -18.37 -4.62
C LEU A 289 5.23 -19.54 -4.26
N LEU A 290 6.35 -19.69 -4.97
CA LEU A 290 7.28 -20.81 -4.81
C LEU A 290 8.32 -20.59 -3.69
N PHE A 291 8.79 -19.35 -3.51
CA PHE A 291 9.99 -19.07 -2.71
C PHE A 291 9.77 -18.16 -1.50
N LEU A 292 8.62 -17.49 -1.36
CA LEU A 292 8.38 -16.62 -0.19
C LEU A 292 8.13 -17.46 1.07
N ARG A 293 9.06 -17.40 2.02
CA ARG A 293 9.03 -18.10 3.33
C ARG A 293 9.44 -17.15 4.45
N ALA A 294 9.00 -17.41 5.69
CA ALA A 294 9.45 -16.61 6.82
C ALA A 294 10.95 -16.88 7.09
N PRO A 295 11.73 -15.87 7.54
CA PRO A 295 13.09 -16.11 7.99
C PRO A 295 13.10 -17.06 9.20
N ALA A 296 13.98 -18.07 9.17
CA ALA A 296 14.09 -19.09 10.23
C ALA A 296 14.39 -18.53 11.64
N ASN A 297 14.87 -17.29 11.72
CA ASN A 297 15.30 -16.63 12.95
C ASN A 297 14.16 -15.97 13.75
N LEU A 298 12.91 -16.05 13.27
CA LEU A 298 11.72 -15.54 13.96
C LEU A 298 10.80 -16.72 14.32
N THR A 299 10.97 -17.26 15.52
CA THR A 299 10.28 -18.46 16.02
C THR A 299 8.80 -18.24 16.41
N GLU A 300 8.28 -17.01 16.34
CA GLU A 300 6.94 -16.68 16.86
C GLU A 300 5.78 -16.76 15.85
N SER A 301 6.03 -16.81 14.54
CA SER A 301 4.96 -16.69 13.53
C SER A 301 4.54 -18.00 12.87
N ALA A 302 4.52 -19.11 13.62
CA ALA A 302 4.07 -20.41 13.12
C ALA A 302 2.58 -20.46 12.74
N HIS A 303 1.78 -19.46 13.10
CA HIS A 303 0.33 -19.57 12.99
C HIS A 303 -0.28 -19.39 11.59
N LEU A 304 0.45 -18.94 10.55
CA LEU A 304 -0.08 -18.86 9.17
C LEU A 304 0.98 -19.05 8.06
N GLU A 305 2.02 -19.85 8.28
CA GLU A 305 2.91 -20.32 7.19
C GLU A 305 2.23 -21.37 6.30
#